data_AF-A0A2L2P0T1-F1
#
_entry.id   AF-A0A2L2P0T1-F1
#
_cell.length_a   1.000
_cell.length_b   1.000
_cell.length_c   1.000
_cell.angle_alpha   90.00
_cell.angle_beta   90.00
_cell.angle_gamma   90.00
#
_symmetry.space_group_name_H-M   'P 1'
#
loop_
_entity.id
_entity.type
_entity.pdbx_description
1 polymer ?
#
loop_
_entity_poly.entity_id
_entity_poly.type
_entity_poly.pdbx_seq_one_letter_code
_entity_poly.pdbx_strand_id
1 'polypeptide(L)'
;MTTALDLSKFLYCRNCEMKTHHYKDLKYDWGYSCRICQTWQHQSQLISIQQGYAAKAIIEAIGSEYISWHDGTLEQFIEAAEALDMEYDYQKTIDGYDFKAWYSGDEDNEAKIQL
;
A
#
# COMPACT_ATOMS: atom_id res chain seq x y z
N MET A 1 -29.73 -6.31 10.73
CA MET A 1 -28.66 -5.29 10.84
C MET A 1 -27.98 -5.25 9.49
N THR A 2 -28.23 -4.20 8.72
CA THR A 2 -27.53 -3.94 7.46
C THR A 2 -26.10 -3.53 7.82
N THR A 3 -25.17 -4.47 7.74
CA THR A 3 -23.74 -4.19 7.74
C THR A 3 -23.48 -3.21 6.60
N ALA A 4 -23.26 -1.94 6.92
CA ALA A 4 -22.75 -1.00 5.94
C ALA A 4 -21.47 -1.63 5.38
N LEU A 5 -21.45 -1.88 4.07
CA LEU A 5 -20.26 -2.31 3.35
C LEU A 5 -19.27 -1.14 3.46
N ASP A 6 -18.48 -1.15 4.52
CA ASP A 6 -17.30 -0.32 4.63
C ASP A 6 -16.30 -0.87 3.62
N LEU A 7 -16.40 -0.34 2.40
CA LEU A 7 -15.53 -0.68 1.28
C LEU A 7 -14.16 -0.09 1.56
N SER A 8 -13.41 -0.78 2.41
CA SER A 8 -12.04 -0.44 2.67
C SER A 8 -11.23 -0.52 1.38
N LYS A 9 -10.19 0.33 1.35
CA LYS A 9 -9.16 0.55 0.32
C LYS A 9 -8.92 -0.68 -0.58
N PHE A 10 -8.56 -0.49 -1.85
CA PHE A 10 -8.19 -1.61 -2.73
C PHE A 10 -6.98 -2.34 -2.15
N LEU A 11 -7.08 -3.65 -1.90
CA LEU A 11 -5.99 -4.49 -1.40
C LEU A 11 -5.81 -5.71 -2.30
N TYR A 12 -4.60 -6.23 -2.38
CA TYR A 12 -4.39 -7.56 -2.94
C TYR A 12 -4.91 -8.61 -1.95
N CYS A 13 -5.42 -9.74 -2.46
CA CYS A 13 -5.84 -10.85 -1.61
C CYS A 13 -4.71 -11.89 -1.54
N ARG A 14 -4.30 -12.35 -0.36
CA ARG A 14 -3.25 -13.40 -0.27
C ARG A 14 -3.68 -14.74 -0.85
N ASN A 15 -4.99 -15.02 -0.86
CA ASN A 15 -5.48 -16.31 -1.31
C ASN A 15 -5.65 -16.38 -2.83
N CYS A 16 -6.14 -15.31 -3.47
CA CYS A 16 -6.37 -15.30 -4.92
C CYS A 16 -5.44 -14.36 -5.70
N GLU A 17 -4.59 -13.61 -5.01
CA GLU A 17 -3.61 -12.66 -5.59
C GLU A 17 -4.22 -11.54 -6.45
N MET A 18 -5.55 -11.39 -6.40
CA MET A 18 -6.27 -10.36 -7.14
C MET A 18 -6.36 -9.06 -6.34
N LYS A 19 -6.16 -7.91 -7.02
CA LYS A 19 -6.48 -6.57 -6.49
C LYS A 19 -8.00 -6.44 -6.35
N THR A 20 -8.48 -6.20 -5.13
CA THR A 20 -9.92 -6.18 -4.84
C THR A 20 -10.28 -5.40 -3.60
N HIS A 21 -11.55 -5.02 -3.48
CA HIS A 21 -12.07 -4.45 -2.24
C HIS A 21 -12.14 -5.53 -1.18
N HIS A 22 -11.67 -5.19 0.01
CA HIS A 22 -11.85 -6.00 1.19
C HIS A 22 -12.91 -5.34 2.07
N TYR A 23 -13.75 -6.14 2.71
CA TYR A 23 -14.87 -5.65 3.51
C TYR A 23 -14.90 -6.32 4.87
N LYS A 24 -15.37 -5.59 5.89
CA LYS A 24 -15.60 -6.15 7.21
C LYS A 24 -16.97 -6.84 7.22
N ASP A 25 -16.99 -8.15 7.34
CA ASP A 25 -18.23 -8.94 7.43
C ASP A 25 -18.39 -9.72 8.73
N LEU A 26 -17.29 -10.01 9.43
CA LEU A 26 -17.35 -10.60 10.75
C LEU A 26 -17.60 -9.53 11.81
N LYS A 27 -18.33 -9.94 12.86
CA LYS A 27 -18.64 -9.14 14.05
C LYS A 27 -17.40 -8.58 14.78
N TYR A 28 -16.21 -9.06 14.44
CA TYR A 28 -14.95 -8.69 15.06
C TYR A 28 -14.10 -7.84 14.11
N ASP A 29 -13.65 -6.69 14.59
CA ASP A 29 -12.96 -5.63 13.83
C ASP A 29 -11.53 -5.97 13.36
N TRP A 30 -11.08 -7.21 13.54
CA TRP A 30 -9.65 -7.56 13.39
C TRP A 30 -9.29 -8.17 12.03
N GLY A 31 -10.14 -8.06 11.02
CA GLY A 31 -9.84 -8.58 9.69
C GLY A 31 -10.85 -8.18 8.63
N TYR A 32 -10.55 -8.55 7.39
CA TYR A 32 -11.37 -8.24 6.23
C TYR A 32 -11.49 -9.45 5.31
N SER A 33 -12.61 -9.54 4.62
CA SER A 33 -12.91 -10.58 3.64
C SER A 33 -12.70 -10.06 2.22
N CYS A 34 -12.06 -10.88 1.39
CA CYS A 34 -11.82 -10.58 -0.02
C CYS A 34 -13.13 -10.64 -0.83
N ARG A 35 -13.44 -9.62 -1.64
CA ARG A 35 -14.67 -9.62 -2.46
C ARG A 35 -14.69 -10.63 -3.60
N ILE A 36 -13.53 -11.10 -4.05
CA ILE A 36 -13.43 -12.07 -5.15
C ILE A 36 -13.55 -13.50 -4.63
N CYS A 37 -12.69 -13.90 -3.70
CA CYS A 37 -12.62 -15.30 -3.24
C CYS A 37 -13.23 -15.52 -1.85
N GLN A 38 -13.75 -14.47 -1.21
CA GLN A 38 -14.42 -14.52 0.10
C GLN A 38 -13.55 -15.05 1.26
N THR A 39 -12.24 -15.17 1.04
CA THR A 39 -11.31 -15.59 2.09
C THR A 39 -11.13 -14.48 3.10
N TRP A 40 -11.43 -14.78 4.36
CA TRP A 40 -11.18 -13.89 5.48
C TRP A 40 -9.67 -13.82 5.77
N GLN A 41 -9.18 -12.60 5.99
CA GLN A 41 -7.77 -12.32 6.25
C GLN A 41 -7.66 -11.38 7.45
N HIS A 42 -6.85 -11.77 8.44
CA HIS A 42 -6.60 -10.94 9.61
C HIS A 42 -5.91 -9.62 9.21
N GLN A 43 -6.23 -8.51 9.89
CA GLN A 43 -5.71 -7.18 9.56
C GLN A 43 -4.17 -7.11 9.56
N SER A 44 -3.50 -7.85 10.46
CA SER A 44 -2.03 -7.90 10.47
C SER A 44 -1.44 -8.60 9.24
N GLN A 45 -2.19 -9.52 8.63
CA GLN A 45 -1.82 -10.12 7.36
C GLN A 45 -2.10 -9.15 6.23
N LEU A 46 -3.20 -8.40 6.29
CA LEU A 46 -3.47 -7.35 5.33
C LEU A 46 -2.45 -6.23 5.37
N ILE A 47 -1.82 -5.91 6.50
CA ILE A 47 -0.67 -4.99 6.54
C ILE A 47 0.51 -5.52 5.71
N SER A 48 0.75 -6.84 5.70
CA SER A 48 1.76 -7.44 4.82
C SER A 48 1.31 -7.60 3.35
N ILE A 49 -0.01 -7.63 3.10
CA ILE A 49 -0.59 -7.82 1.75
C ILE A 49 -0.97 -6.46 1.10
N GLN A 50 -1.07 -5.39 1.90
CA GLN A 50 -1.10 -3.98 1.50
C GLN A 50 0.14 -3.63 0.69
N GLN A 51 1.18 -4.45 0.76
CA GLN A 51 2.52 -4.11 0.32
C GLN A 51 2.97 -5.00 -0.83
N GLY A 52 2.28 -4.90 -1.96
CA GLY A 52 2.90 -5.27 -3.25
C GLY A 52 4.32 -4.67 -3.32
N TYR A 53 5.19 -5.21 -4.18
CA TYR A 53 6.62 -4.89 -4.20
C TYR A 53 6.95 -3.40 -3.97
N ALA A 54 6.19 -2.50 -4.60
CA ALA A 54 6.30 -1.05 -4.43
C ALA A 54 6.07 -0.54 -2.99
N ALA A 55 5.01 -0.98 -2.29
CA ALA A 55 4.76 -0.50 -0.92
C ALA A 55 5.77 -1.06 0.08
N LYS A 56 6.28 -2.29 -0.15
CA LYS A 56 7.39 -2.82 0.63
C LYS A 56 8.65 -1.96 0.43
N ALA A 57 8.95 -1.62 -0.82
CA ALA A 57 10.07 -0.75 -1.17
C ALA A 57 9.96 0.64 -0.51
N ILE A 58 8.77 1.24 -0.50
CA ILE A 58 8.52 2.51 0.22
C ILE A 58 8.90 2.38 1.69
N ILE A 59 8.37 1.37 2.38
CA ILE A 59 8.59 1.23 3.83
C ILE A 59 10.05 0.91 4.17
N GLU A 60 10.73 0.09 3.37
CA GLU A 60 12.15 -0.19 3.57
C GLU A 60 13.03 1.06 3.31
N ALA A 61 12.55 2.01 2.49
CA ALA A 61 13.25 3.25 2.19
C ALA A 61 12.94 4.41 3.17
N ILE A 62 11.90 4.31 4.01
CA ILE A 62 11.56 5.37 4.97
C ILE A 62 12.72 5.63 5.94
N GLY A 63 13.10 6.90 6.09
CA GLY A 63 14.16 7.32 7.01
C GLY A 63 15.57 6.87 6.57
N SER A 64 15.70 6.33 5.37
CA SER A 64 17.00 6.01 4.77
C SER A 64 17.71 7.29 4.35
N GLU A 65 19.00 7.39 4.65
CA GLU A 65 19.86 8.46 4.12
C GLU A 65 20.15 8.30 2.61
N TYR A 66 19.88 7.11 2.05
CA TYR A 66 20.16 6.74 0.67
C TYR A 66 18.90 6.58 -0.17
N ILE A 67 19.03 6.85 -1.48
CA ILE A 67 17.99 6.62 -2.49
C ILE A 67 17.95 5.12 -2.84
N SER A 68 16.77 4.51 -2.77
CA SER A 68 16.54 3.12 -3.14
C SER A 68 16.13 3.01 -4.62
N TRP A 69 16.76 2.10 -5.38
CA TRP A 69 16.48 1.90 -6.81
C TRP A 69 15.56 0.70 -7.01
N HIS A 70 14.49 0.86 -7.80
CA HIS A 70 13.46 -0.17 -7.98
C HIS A 70 12.90 -0.21 -9.40
N ASP A 71 12.75 -1.41 -9.98
CA ASP A 71 12.24 -1.62 -11.34
C ASP A 71 10.69 -1.56 -11.45
N GLY A 72 10.03 -0.82 -10.56
CA GLY A 72 8.56 -0.69 -10.55
C GLY A 72 8.07 0.53 -11.33
N THR A 73 6.80 0.55 -11.73
CA THR A 73 6.24 1.72 -12.42
C THR A 73 5.80 2.79 -11.42
N LEU A 74 5.79 4.06 -11.85
CA LEU A 74 5.31 5.17 -11.01
C LEU A 74 3.89 4.92 -10.48
N GLU A 75 2.99 4.38 -11.30
CA GLU A 75 1.63 4.07 -10.90
C GLU A 75 1.58 3.07 -9.75
N GLN A 76 2.46 2.06 -9.74
CA GLN A 76 2.53 1.09 -8.64
C GLN A 76 2.95 1.75 -7.32
N PHE A 77 3.84 2.74 -7.38
CA PHE A 77 4.33 3.46 -6.20
C PHE A 77 3.32 4.50 -5.69
N ILE A 78 2.60 5.17 -6.59
CA ILE A 78 1.48 6.04 -6.21
C ILE A 78 0.38 5.24 -5.52
N GLU A 79 -0.07 4.14 -6.15
CA GLU A 79 -1.10 3.27 -5.56
C GLU A 79 -0.67 2.71 -4.20
N ALA A 80 0.63 2.41 -4.06
CA ALA A 80 1.22 1.95 -2.82
C ALA A 80 1.20 3.04 -1.73
N ALA A 81 1.61 4.27 -2.02
CA ALA A 81 1.57 5.36 -1.04
C ALA A 81 0.14 5.68 -0.59
N GLU A 82 -0.82 5.72 -1.52
CA GLU A 82 -2.24 5.91 -1.19
C GLU A 82 -2.80 4.79 -0.31
N ALA A 83 -2.40 3.54 -0.60
CA ALA A 83 -2.78 2.39 0.21
C ALA A 83 -2.18 2.46 1.63
N LEU A 84 -0.96 3.00 1.76
CA LEU A 84 -0.23 3.20 3.01
C LEU A 84 -0.67 4.45 3.79
N ASP A 85 -1.61 5.25 3.26
CA ASP A 85 -2.04 6.51 3.87
C ASP A 85 -0.89 7.53 4.00
N MET A 86 -0.04 7.55 2.98
CA MET A 86 1.14 8.42 2.90
C MET A 86 0.91 9.57 1.92
N GLU A 87 1.49 10.72 2.22
CA GLU A 87 1.71 11.76 1.24
C GLU A 87 2.87 11.36 0.32
N TYR A 88 2.85 11.86 -0.90
CA TYR A 88 3.88 11.54 -1.89
C TYR A 88 4.09 12.70 -2.87
N ASP A 89 5.29 12.73 -3.44
CA ASP A 89 5.66 13.60 -4.56
C ASP A 89 6.52 12.82 -5.55
N TYR A 90 6.55 13.24 -6.81
CA TYR A 90 7.39 12.62 -7.81
C TYR A 90 7.84 13.59 -8.89
N GLN A 91 9.04 13.34 -9.42
CA GLN A 91 9.63 14.13 -10.49
C GLN A 91 10.10 13.22 -11.62
N LYS A 92 9.75 13.56 -12.85
CA LYS A 92 10.26 12.86 -14.04
C LYS A 92 11.73 13.19 -14.26
N THR A 93 12.56 12.17 -14.46
CA THR A 93 13.98 12.29 -14.77
C THR A 93 14.29 11.76 -16.18
N ILE A 94 15.58 11.80 -16.56
CA ILE A 94 16.05 11.27 -17.85
C ILE A 94 15.88 9.75 -17.91
N ASP A 95 16.11 9.10 -16.77
CA ASP A 95 16.17 7.64 -16.66
C ASP A 95 14.91 7.02 -16.07
N GLY A 96 13.95 7.84 -15.58
CA GLY A 96 12.67 7.36 -15.06
C GLY A 96 11.98 8.39 -14.17
N TYR A 97 11.77 8.06 -12.89
CA TYR A 97 11.14 8.96 -11.91
C TYR A 97 11.85 8.93 -10.55
N ASP A 98 11.98 10.10 -9.94
CA ASP A 98 12.27 10.22 -8.52
C ASP A 98 10.93 10.22 -7.79
N PHE A 99 10.73 9.28 -6.89
CA PHE A 99 9.52 9.12 -6.09
C PHE A 99 9.84 9.34 -4.62
N LYS A 100 8.99 10.10 -3.94
CA LYS A 100 9.08 10.35 -2.50
C LYS A 100 7.75 10.07 -1.82
N ALA A 101 7.80 9.48 -0.62
CA ALA A 101 6.62 9.32 0.21
C ALA A 101 6.93 9.49 1.70
N TRP A 102 6.01 10.06 2.47
CA TRP A 102 6.12 10.28 3.91
C TRP A 102 4.77 10.16 4.62
N TYR A 103 4.77 9.93 5.93
CA TYR A 103 3.54 9.95 6.73
C TYR A 103 3.16 11.40 7.06
N SER A 104 1.86 11.72 7.02
CA SER A 104 1.37 13.03 7.44
C SER A 104 1.72 13.29 8.91
N GLY A 105 2.62 14.24 9.16
CA GLY A 105 3.14 14.57 10.50
C GLY A 105 4.56 14.06 10.80
N ASP A 106 5.19 13.36 9.85
CA ASP A 106 6.59 12.92 9.92
C ASP A 106 7.30 13.16 8.57
N GLU A 107 7.37 14.43 8.17
CA GLU A 107 8.00 14.87 6.92
C GLU A 107 9.52 14.65 6.91
N ASP A 108 10.14 14.55 8.10
CA ASP A 108 11.59 14.34 8.23
C ASP A 108 12.00 12.90 7.83
N ASN A 109 11.08 11.93 7.95
CA ASN A 109 11.30 10.53 7.59
C ASN A 109 10.60 10.19 6.25
N GLU A 110 11.19 10.68 5.16
CA GLU A 110 10.73 10.36 3.80
C GLU A 110 11.41 9.10 3.23
N ALA A 111 10.66 8.33 2.44
CA ALA A 111 11.18 7.31 1.54
C ALA A 111 11.63 7.98 0.24
N LYS A 112 12.88 7.76 -0.19
CA LYS A 112 13.42 8.29 -1.45
C LYS A 112 13.70 7.14 -2.41
N ILE A 113 13.03 7.13 -3.55
CA ILE A 113 13.05 6.00 -4.48
C ILE A 113 13.30 6.49 -5.90
N GLN A 114 14.18 5.79 -6.62
CA GLN A 114 14.34 5.94 -8.05
C GLN A 114 13.65 4.77 -8.77
N LEU A 115 12.76 5.12 -9.70
CA LEU A 115 12.02 4.22 -10.59
C LEU A 115 12.53 4.35 -12.03
#